data_AF-A0A1I3U1I9-F1
#
_entry.id   AF-A0A1I3U1I9-F1
#
_cell.length_a   1.000
_cell.length_b   1.000
_cell.length_c   1.000
_cell.angle_alpha   90.00
_cell.angle_beta   90.00
_cell.angle_gamma   90.00
#
_symmetry.space_group_name_H-M   'P 1'
#
loop_
_entity.id
_entity.type
_entity.pdbx_description
1 polymer ?
#
loop_
_entity_poly.entity_id
_entity_poly.type
_entity_poly.pdbx_seq_one_letter_code
_entity_poly.pdbx_strand_id
1 'polypeptide(L)'
;MIIVGVLMASTLKNIDWDQFEIAVPAFLTIAAMPMTYSIATGIAIGFIFYPITMLLKGRAKEIHPIMYFLFVIFILYFIFLA
;
A
#
# COMPACT_ATOMS: atom_id res chain seq x y z
N MET A 1 -22.97 -7.09 -8.50
CA MET A 1 -21.61 -7.08 -7.91
C MET A 1 -20.51 -6.75 -8.91
N ILE A 2 -20.59 -7.23 -10.16
CA ILE A 2 -19.57 -6.92 -11.20
C ILE A 2 -19.47 -5.41 -11.51
N ILE A 3 -20.60 -4.73 -11.76
CA ILE A 3 -20.61 -3.29 -12.08
C ILE A 3 -19.98 -2.46 -10.95
N VAL A 4 -20.32 -2.76 -9.69
CA VAL A 4 -19.73 -2.09 -8.52
C VAL A 4 -18.22 -2.33 -8.45
N GLY A 5 -17.76 -3.56 -8.70
CA GLY A 5 -16.34 -3.88 -8.78
C GLY A 5 -15.60 -3.10 -9.88
N VAL A 6 -16.21 -2.95 -11.06
CA VAL A 6 -15.65 -2.13 -12.15
C VAL A 6 -15.57 -0.65 -11.75
N LEU A 7 -16.59 -0.13 -11.05
CA LEU A 7 -16.57 1.25 -10.54
C LEU A 7 -15.48 1.44 -9.46
N MET A 8 -15.26 0.47 -8.58
CA MET A 8 -14.15 0.51 -7.62
C MET A 8 -12.80 0.47 -8.32
N ALA A 9 -12.62 -0.42 -9.31
CA ALA A 9 -11.40 -0.48 -10.10
C ALA A 9 -11.14 0.81 -10.89
N SER A 10 -12.20 1.55 -11.27
CA SER A 10 -12.04 2.85 -11.92
C SER A 10 -11.31 3.89 -11.06
N THR A 11 -11.32 3.74 -9.74
CA THR A 11 -10.58 4.64 -8.83
C THR A 11 -9.06 4.47 -8.94
N LEU A 12 -8.59 3.32 -9.43
CA LEU A 12 -7.16 3.07 -9.67
C LEU A 12 -6.56 4.02 -10.71
N LYS A 13 -7.40 4.62 -11.57
CA LYS A 13 -6.96 5.64 -12.54
C LYS A 13 -6.46 6.92 -11.87
N ASN A 14 -6.90 7.18 -10.63
CA ASN A 14 -6.56 8.41 -9.90
C ASN A 14 -5.22 8.27 -9.14
N ILE A 15 -4.55 7.12 -9.27
CA ILE A 15 -3.23 6.88 -8.69
C ILE A 15 -2.19 7.50 -9.64
N ASP A 16 -1.24 8.24 -9.08
CA ASP A 16 -0.10 8.80 -9.83
C ASP A 16 0.89 7.70 -10.20
N TRP A 17 0.63 7.02 -11.32
CA TRP A 17 1.45 5.90 -11.81
C TRP A 17 2.86 6.32 -12.26
N ASP A 18 3.08 7.60 -12.57
CA ASP A 18 4.40 8.14 -12.94
C ASP A 18 5.32 8.36 -11.72
N GLN A 19 4.75 8.42 -10.52
CA GLN A 19 5.51 8.56 -9.28
C GLN A 19 5.81 7.19 -8.70
N PHE A 20 7.04 6.70 -8.90
CA PHE A 20 7.46 5.35 -8.47
C PHE A 20 7.17 5.05 -6.99
N GLU A 21 7.33 6.04 -6.11
CA GLU A 21 7.07 5.96 -4.68
C GLU A 21 5.59 5.85 -4.30
N ILE A 22 4.68 6.08 -5.25
CA ILE A 22 3.24 5.88 -5.11
C ILE A 22 2.82 4.63 -5.90
N ALA A 23 3.32 4.49 -7.13
CA ALA A 23 2.98 3.41 -8.05
C ALA A 23 3.35 2.02 -7.50
N VAL A 24 4.55 1.86 -6.94
CA VAL A 24 5.01 0.58 -6.37
C VAL A 24 4.14 0.11 -5.21
N PRO A 25 3.93 0.89 -4.13
CA PRO A 25 3.09 0.45 -3.03
C PRO A 25 1.63 0.24 -3.45
N ALA A 26 1.11 1.07 -4.36
CA ALA A 26 -0.24 0.88 -4.91
C ALA A 26 -0.37 -0.46 -5.66
N PHE A 27 0.57 -0.75 -6.57
CA PHE A 27 0.59 -2.00 -7.32
C PHE A 27 0.66 -3.21 -6.38
N LEU A 28 1.60 -3.19 -5.42
CA LEU A 28 1.77 -4.27 -4.46
C LEU A 28 0.52 -4.48 -3.61
N THR A 29 -0.15 -3.41 -3.19
CA THR A 29 -1.42 -3.49 -2.46
C THR A 29 -2.46 -4.25 -3.26
N ILE A 30 -2.69 -3.82 -4.51
CA ILE A 30 -3.76 -4.36 -5.37
C ILE A 30 -3.46 -5.80 -5.77
N ALA A 31 -2.20 -6.12 -6.07
CA ALA A 31 -1.77 -7.47 -6.43
C ALA A 31 -1.79 -8.41 -5.22
N ALA A 32 -1.41 -7.94 -4.04
CA ALA A 32 -1.37 -8.75 -2.84
C ALA A 32 -2.76 -9.16 -2.36
N MET A 33 -3.77 -8.28 -2.42
CA MET A 33 -5.13 -8.60 -1.95
C MET A 33 -5.70 -9.94 -2.49
N PRO A 34 -5.72 -10.21 -3.81
CA PRO A 34 -6.17 -11.49 -4.34
C PRO A 34 -5.19 -12.62 -4.06
N MET A 35 -3.87 -12.35 -4.05
CA MET A 35 -2.85 -13.37 -3.77
C MET A 35 -2.93 -13.90 -2.34
N THR A 36 -3.20 -13.03 -1.37
CA THR A 36 -3.31 -13.37 0.05
C THR A 36 -4.74 -13.68 0.46
N TYR A 37 -5.71 -13.63 -0.46
CA TYR A 37 -7.15 -13.77 -0.20
C TYR A 37 -7.66 -12.87 0.94
N SER A 38 -6.96 -11.75 1.18
CA SER A 38 -7.16 -10.89 2.34
C SER A 38 -6.90 -9.45 1.97
N ILE A 39 -7.96 -8.64 2.01
CA ILE A 39 -7.89 -7.20 1.78
C ILE A 39 -6.98 -6.55 2.84
N ALA A 40 -7.10 -6.97 4.10
CA ALA A 40 -6.29 -6.44 5.20
C ALA A 40 -4.80 -6.67 4.98
N THR A 41 -4.41 -7.86 4.55
CA THR A 41 -3.00 -8.20 4.28
C THR A 41 -2.45 -7.42 3.10
N GLY A 42 -3.23 -7.25 2.03
CA GLY A 42 -2.83 -6.42 0.89
C GLY A 42 -2.63 -4.95 1.29
N ILE A 43 -3.55 -4.38 2.07
CA ILE A 43 -3.43 -3.01 2.60
C ILE A 43 -2.20 -2.87 3.50
N ALA A 44 -1.95 -3.85 4.38
CA ALA A 44 -0.79 -3.86 5.26
C ALA A 44 0.53 -3.81 4.47
N ILE A 45 0.64 -4.60 3.40
CA ILE A 45 1.79 -4.58 2.49
C ILE A 45 1.96 -3.19 1.87
N GLY A 46 0.87 -2.56 1.41
CA GLY A 46 0.88 -1.19 0.91
C GLY A 46 1.43 -0.17 1.90
N PHE A 47 0.96 -0.24 3.14
CA PHE A 47 1.43 0.63 4.22
C PHE A 47 2.86 0.37 4.65
N ILE A 48 3.41 -0.82 4.41
CA ILE A 48 4.82 -1.09 4.60
C ILE A 48 5.65 -0.49 3.46
N PHE A 49 5.25 -0.72 2.21
CA PHE A 49 6.03 -0.30 1.04
C PHE A 49 5.97 1.21 0.76
N TYR A 50 4.91 1.91 1.17
CA TYR A 50 4.81 3.35 0.94
C TYR A 50 5.92 4.14 1.66
N PRO A 51 6.15 3.96 2.97
CA PRO A 51 7.28 4.61 3.64
C PRO A 51 8.64 4.17 3.10
N ILE A 52 8.82 2.89 2.75
CA ILE A 52 10.08 2.40 2.17
C ILE A 52 10.40 3.14 0.87
N THR A 53 9.44 3.21 -0.04
CA THR A 53 9.66 3.81 -1.36
C THR A 53 9.81 5.34 -1.29
N MET A 54 9.07 6.00 -0.39
CA MET A 54 9.26 7.43 -0.09
C MET A 54 10.63 7.73 0.54
N LEU A 55 11.12 6.86 1.44
CA LEU A 55 12.47 6.97 2.01
C LEU A 55 13.54 6.81 0.94
N LEU A 56 13.41 5.82 0.04
CA LEU A 56 14.34 5.59 -1.07
C LEU A 56 14.40 6.78 -2.04
N LYS A 57 13.29 7.51 -2.24
CA LYS A 57 13.25 8.72 -3.05
C LYS A 57 13.75 9.97 -2.31
N GLY A 58 14.06 9.87 -1.02
CA GLY A 58 14.49 11.00 -0.19
C GLY A 58 13.37 11.96 0.24
N ARG A 59 12.09 11.60 0.01
CA ARG A 59 10.90 12.40 0.36
C ARG A 59 10.34 12.05 1.74
N ALA A 60 11.18 11.57 2.65
CA ALA A 60 10.80 11.09 3.97
C ALA A 60 9.99 12.11 4.81
N LYS A 61 10.25 13.41 4.64
CA LYS A 61 9.60 14.49 5.41
C LYS A 61 8.15 14.76 4.98
N GLU A 62 7.75 14.28 3.80
CA GLU A 62 6.38 14.46 3.30
C GLU A 62 5.41 13.40 3.84
N ILE A 63 5.94 12.38 4.51
CA ILE A 63 5.15 11.30 5.08
C ILE A 63 4.57 11.75 6.42
N HIS A 64 3.25 11.65 6.55
CA HIS A 64 2.58 11.93 7.82
C HIS A 64 3.09 10.98 8.93
N PRO A 65 3.39 11.46 10.16
CA PRO A 65 3.95 10.64 11.24
C PRO A 65 3.19 9.34 11.54
N ILE A 66 1.87 9.35 11.34
CA ILE A 66 1.01 8.16 11.50
C ILE A 66 1.40 7.00 10.58
N MET A 67 1.92 7.29 9.39
CA MET A 67 2.34 6.27 8.43
C MET A 67 3.59 5.54 8.90
N TYR A 68 4.51 6.25 9.57
CA TYR A 68 5.65 5.59 10.20
C TYR A 68 5.24 4.71 11.38
N PHE A 69 4.24 5.15 12.16
CA PHE A 69 3.68 4.33 13.23
C PHE A 69 3.02 3.05 12.69
N LEU A 70 2.16 3.18 11.67
CA LEU A 70 1.53 2.04 11.00
C LEU A 70 2.55 1.11 10.36
N PHE A 71 3.59 1.67 9.72
CA PHE A 71 4.70 0.90 9.16
C PHE A 71 5.35 -0.03 10.19
N VAL A 72 5.70 0.51 11.37
CA VAL A 72 6.28 -0.30 12.45
C VAL A 72 5.30 -1.35 12.95
N ILE A 73 4.03 -0.99 13.16
CA ILE A 73 3.00 -1.94 13.61
C ILE A 73 2.83 -3.10 12.64
N PHE A 74 2.70 -2.82 11.34
CA PHE A 74 2.49 -3.88 10.35
C PHE A 74 3.72 -4.77 10.19
N ILE A 75 4.94 -4.22 10.29
CA ILE A 75 6.15 -5.04 10.33
C ILE A 75 6.13 -5.99 11.53
N LEU A 76 5.80 -5.50 12.72
CA LEU A 76 5.69 -6.35 13.91
C LEU A 76 4.60 -7.42 13.72
N TYR A 77 3.45 -7.04 13.18
CA TYR A 77 2.38 -7.98 12.86
C TYR A 77 2.88 -9.12 11.94
N PHE A 78 3.59 -8.80 10.86
CA PHE A 78 4.08 -9.83 9.93
C PHE A 78 5.19 -10.71 10.50
N ILE A 79 6.01 -10.18 11.42
CA ILE A 79 7.10 -10.97 12.04
C ILE A 79 6.58 -11.89 13.15
N PHE A 80 5.58 -11.45 13.92
CA PHE A 80 5.13 -12.15 15.12
C PHE A 80 3.81 -12.94 14.95
N LEU A 81 2.93 -12.53 14.03
CA LEU A 81 1.57 -13.08 13.94
C LEU A 81 1.20 -13.68 12.58
N ALA A 82 1.79 -13.21 11.47
CA ALA A 82 1.53 -13.75 10.13
C ALA A 82 2.26 -15.07 9.90
#